data_AF-A0A3N4MUM2-F1
#
_entry.id   AF-A0A3N4MUM2-F1
#
_cell.length_a   1.000
_cell.length_b   1.000
_cell.length_c   1.000
_cell.angle_alpha   90.00
_cell.angle_beta   90.00
_cell.angle_gamma   90.00
#
_symmetry.space_group_name_H-M   'P 1'
#
loop_
_entity.id
_entity.type
_entity.pdbx_description
1 polymer ?
#
loop_
_entity_poly.entity_id
_entity_poly.type
_entity_poly.pdbx_seq_one_letter_code
_entity_poly.pdbx_strand_id
1 'polypeptide(L)'
;MQQAQTPATTPAGKTPAFFPPQGKGSFFTPAAPVIQRAPTNDCTDPERETVDEAVSEAFNMITRAINIMDTVPLPDSVNNALFLAFRDNSEATRASVRQRLGVIRSHIRTSTYQCTSSGEEGYGLCTSRSGTPRKAYVLHEGEGSTRVSTGNVMLCFPAFSNEALAEQAGTIIHELAHYWLGVDDTGYFHNGCVESRRPEAATDESHEDSGTEGDAPATRLFNADSYSCFVHFLTVMPPAAMTARAAGYRGDNLSIGSPNGRTIYTETTYEEDPIFNIDGIPDMDNHRFHASGMRFRWFLLADGTQFKMMSRHDPAASHLFDRDHTQVYVSRTVRGILADRGITSGEVVCRVMLPPQNLAGNTDPVVIERRLPVSIARGMDPFNAPI
;
A
#
# COMPACT_ATOMS: atom_id res chain seq x y z
N MET A 1 26.54 53.43 -32.94
CA MET A 1 27.09 54.50 -32.07
C MET A 1 26.14 55.67 -32.14
N GLN A 2 25.23 55.81 -31.17
CA GLN A 2 24.35 56.96 -31.05
C GLN A 2 24.17 57.28 -29.57
N GLN A 3 24.22 58.58 -29.30
CA GLN A 3 24.56 59.23 -28.04
C GLN A 3 23.39 59.28 -27.05
N ALA A 4 23.76 59.28 -25.77
CA ALA A 4 22.91 59.58 -24.64
C ALA A 4 22.49 61.06 -24.60
N GLN A 5 21.27 61.32 -24.14
CA GLN A 5 20.87 62.62 -23.57
C GLN A 5 20.08 62.40 -22.28
N THR A 6 20.48 63.18 -21.28
CA THR A 6 20.01 63.25 -19.89
C THR A 6 18.66 63.97 -19.74
N PRO A 7 17.98 63.83 -18.58
CA PRO A 7 16.60 64.27 -18.38
C PRO A 7 16.49 65.69 -17.81
N ALA A 8 15.36 66.35 -18.09
CA ALA A 8 14.96 67.63 -17.54
C ALA A 8 13.93 67.49 -16.41
N THR A 9 14.02 68.40 -15.45
CA THR A 9 13.34 68.38 -14.15
C THR A 9 12.20 69.41 -14.06
N THR A 10 11.12 69.03 -13.34
CA THR A 10 10.15 69.86 -12.55
C THR A 10 9.12 70.74 -13.31
N PRO A 11 7.94 71.14 -12.73
CA PRO A 11 7.59 71.14 -11.30
C PRO A 11 6.17 70.72 -10.85
N ALA A 12 6.13 70.50 -9.53
CA ALA A 12 5.04 70.56 -8.55
C ALA A 12 3.67 71.14 -8.93
N GLY A 13 2.62 70.33 -8.68
CA GLY A 13 1.25 70.77 -8.45
C GLY A 13 0.78 70.35 -7.06
N LYS A 14 0.44 71.33 -6.21
CA LYS A 14 -0.26 71.16 -4.93
C LYS A 14 -1.78 71.17 -5.17
N THR A 15 -2.52 70.27 -4.54
CA THR A 15 -3.86 70.57 -4.01
C THR A 15 -4.24 69.60 -2.88
N PRO A 16 -4.98 70.05 -1.85
CA PRO A 16 -5.18 69.33 -0.61
C PRO A 16 -6.57 68.68 -0.51
N ALA A 17 -6.73 67.68 0.37
CA ALA A 17 -7.69 67.66 1.47
C ALA A 17 -8.01 66.24 1.98
N PHE A 18 -8.06 66.14 3.30
CA PHE A 18 -8.99 65.33 4.10
C PHE A 18 -9.03 63.81 3.90
N PHE A 19 -8.28 63.09 4.75
CA PHE A 19 -8.68 61.76 5.22
C PHE A 19 -8.90 61.83 6.74
N PRO A 20 -10.05 61.36 7.26
CA PRO A 20 -10.24 61.18 8.69
C PRO A 20 -9.41 60.00 9.21
N PRO A 21 -9.08 59.95 10.51
CA PRO A 21 -8.27 58.89 11.08
C PRO A 21 -9.02 57.55 11.02
N GLN A 22 -8.35 56.52 10.49
CA GLN A 22 -8.84 55.15 10.54
C GLN A 22 -8.97 54.69 11.99
N GLY A 23 -10.21 54.55 12.45
CA GLY A 23 -10.53 53.80 13.65
C GLY A 23 -10.07 52.36 13.49
N LYS A 24 -9.50 51.81 14.57
CA LYS A 24 -9.17 50.39 14.71
C LYS A 24 -10.44 49.55 14.60
N GLY A 25 -10.83 49.23 13.37
CA GLY A 25 -11.82 48.21 13.09
C GLY A 25 -11.20 46.86 13.40
N SER A 26 -11.68 46.23 14.48
CA SER A 26 -11.51 44.80 14.72
C SER A 26 -11.87 44.05 13.45
N PHE A 27 -10.87 43.50 12.77
CA PHE A 27 -11.12 42.48 11.75
C PHE A 27 -11.71 41.29 12.50
N PHE A 28 -13.04 41.18 12.48
CA PHE A 28 -13.70 39.91 12.73
C PHE A 28 -13.22 38.96 11.64
N THR A 29 -12.16 38.20 11.93
CA THR A 29 -11.94 36.92 11.26
C THR A 29 -13.21 36.12 11.50
N PRO A 30 -13.98 35.75 10.45
CA PRO A 30 -15.11 34.86 10.65
C PRO A 30 -14.55 33.60 11.31
N ALA A 31 -15.07 33.27 12.50
CA ALA A 31 -14.77 32.01 13.15
C ALA A 31 -15.04 30.91 12.12
N ALA A 32 -14.11 29.96 12.00
CA ALA A 32 -14.34 28.77 11.19
C ALA A 32 -15.72 28.20 11.59
N PRO A 33 -16.58 27.84 10.62
CA PRO A 33 -17.94 27.41 10.92
C PRO A 33 -17.88 26.30 11.98
N VAL A 34 -18.54 26.54 13.12
CA VAL A 34 -18.74 25.53 14.15
C VAL A 34 -19.66 24.48 13.53
N ILE A 35 -19.08 23.38 13.10
CA ILE A 35 -19.80 22.28 12.46
C ILE A 35 -20.67 21.63 13.54
N GLN A 36 -22.00 21.70 13.39
CA GLN A 36 -22.91 20.87 14.19
C GLN A 36 -22.68 19.41 13.82
N ARG A 37 -22.31 18.60 14.82
CA ARG A 37 -22.07 17.16 14.69
C ARG A 37 -23.10 16.38 15.50
N ALA A 38 -23.27 15.12 15.13
CA ALA A 38 -23.98 14.18 15.99
C ALA A 38 -23.23 14.01 17.33
N PRO A 39 -23.92 13.59 18.41
CA PRO A 39 -23.31 13.44 19.72
C PRO A 39 -22.09 12.52 19.71
N THR A 40 -21.01 12.96 20.34
CA THR A 40 -19.89 12.11 20.78
C THR A 40 -20.23 11.56 22.16
N ASN A 41 -20.82 10.37 22.21
CA ASN A 41 -21.26 9.78 23.48
C ASN A 41 -20.07 9.13 24.19
N ASP A 42 -20.13 9.07 25.52
CA ASP A 42 -19.18 8.34 26.37
C ASP A 42 -17.71 8.78 26.24
N CYS A 43 -17.48 9.98 25.71
CA CYS A 43 -16.17 10.63 25.64
C CYS A 43 -16.00 11.64 26.80
N THR A 44 -14.79 11.76 27.32
CA THR A 44 -14.35 12.92 28.10
C THR A 44 -14.13 14.14 27.20
N ASP A 45 -13.98 15.35 27.76
CA ASP A 45 -13.71 16.56 26.95
C ASP A 45 -12.46 16.43 26.06
N PRO A 46 -11.29 15.96 26.56
CA PRO A 46 -10.11 15.78 25.71
C PRO A 46 -10.29 14.73 24.60
N GLU A 47 -11.04 13.65 24.88
CA GLU A 47 -11.35 12.65 23.88
C GLU A 47 -12.28 13.22 22.81
N ARG A 48 -13.27 14.03 23.19
CA ARG A 48 -14.12 14.75 22.23
C ARG A 48 -13.31 15.63 21.29
N GLU A 49 -12.36 16.40 21.82
CA GLU A 49 -11.47 17.24 21.01
C GLU A 49 -10.65 16.39 20.03
N THR A 50 -10.08 15.27 20.50
CA THR A 50 -9.31 14.33 19.67
C THR A 50 -10.16 13.76 18.53
N VAL A 51 -11.36 13.26 18.84
CA VAL A 51 -12.32 12.77 17.84
C VAL A 51 -12.68 13.89 16.87
N ASP A 52 -12.85 15.11 17.35
CA ASP A 52 -13.24 16.23 16.52
C ASP A 52 -12.18 16.66 15.52
N GLU A 53 -10.93 16.65 15.92
CA GLU A 53 -9.80 16.88 15.04
C GLU A 53 -9.70 15.77 13.97
N ALA A 54 -9.78 14.51 14.39
CA ALA A 54 -9.66 13.37 13.49
C ALA A 54 -10.79 13.32 12.44
N VAL A 55 -12.05 13.57 12.83
CA VAL A 55 -13.19 13.64 11.90
C VAL A 55 -13.06 14.82 10.95
N SER A 56 -12.55 15.97 11.42
CA SER A 56 -12.28 17.12 10.55
C SER A 56 -11.23 16.78 9.50
N GLU A 57 -10.14 16.15 9.93
CA GLU A 57 -9.05 15.77 9.04
C GLU A 57 -9.49 14.72 8.03
N ALA A 58 -10.23 13.69 8.44
CA ALA A 58 -10.80 12.69 7.55
C ALA A 58 -11.73 13.32 6.50
N PHE A 59 -12.59 14.26 6.88
CA PHE A 59 -13.43 15.00 5.93
C PHE A 59 -12.58 15.77 4.91
N ASN A 60 -11.52 16.44 5.38
CA ASN A 60 -10.61 17.21 4.52
C ASN A 60 -9.81 16.30 3.58
N MET A 61 -9.34 15.14 4.07
CA MET A 61 -8.64 14.13 3.29
C MET A 61 -9.55 13.57 2.19
N ILE A 62 -10.76 13.13 2.50
CA ILE A 62 -11.71 12.64 1.48
C ILE A 62 -12.03 13.73 0.47
N THR A 63 -12.26 14.96 0.92
CA THR A 63 -12.56 16.10 0.03
C THR A 63 -11.39 16.37 -0.93
N ARG A 64 -10.15 16.38 -0.43
CA ARG A 64 -8.95 16.50 -1.26
C ARG A 64 -8.83 15.35 -2.26
N ALA A 65 -9.01 14.11 -1.81
CA ALA A 65 -8.95 12.93 -2.68
C ALA A 65 -9.97 13.01 -3.82
N ILE A 66 -11.23 13.33 -3.53
CA ILE A 66 -12.28 13.50 -4.56
C ILE A 66 -11.91 14.62 -5.55
N ASN A 67 -11.41 15.77 -5.07
CA ASN A 67 -11.01 16.87 -5.95
C ASN A 67 -9.84 16.47 -6.87
N ILE A 68 -8.88 15.69 -6.39
CA ILE A 68 -7.77 15.15 -7.20
C ILE A 68 -8.33 14.17 -8.26
N MET A 69 -9.29 13.32 -7.92
CA MET A 69 -9.93 12.39 -8.85
C MET A 69 -10.74 13.09 -9.95
N ASP A 70 -11.25 14.29 -9.68
CA ASP A 70 -12.06 15.11 -10.61
C ASP A 70 -11.21 16.03 -11.50
N THR A 71 -9.89 16.03 -11.33
CA THR A 71 -8.98 16.85 -12.15
C THR A 71 -8.90 16.34 -13.59
N VAL A 72 -8.91 17.27 -14.56
CA VAL A 72 -8.81 16.97 -16.00
C VAL A 72 -7.61 17.72 -16.60
N PRO A 73 -6.62 17.03 -17.22
CA PRO A 73 -6.53 15.58 -17.38
C PRO A 73 -6.31 14.84 -16.05
N LEU A 74 -6.70 13.56 -15.99
CA LEU A 74 -6.57 12.74 -14.79
C LEU A 74 -5.08 12.58 -14.43
N PRO A 75 -4.65 12.94 -13.20
CA PRO A 75 -3.26 12.78 -12.80
C PRO A 75 -2.85 11.30 -12.65
N ASP A 76 -1.60 10.97 -13.00
CA ASP A 76 -1.05 9.62 -12.82
C ASP A 76 -1.05 9.16 -11.36
N SER A 77 -1.02 10.10 -10.41
CA SER A 77 -1.16 9.81 -8.99
C SER A 77 -2.48 9.11 -8.66
N VAL A 78 -3.57 9.43 -9.35
CA VAL A 78 -4.87 8.74 -9.17
C VAL A 78 -4.79 7.31 -9.67
N ASN A 79 -4.20 7.10 -10.84
CA ASN A 79 -4.02 5.76 -11.40
C ASN A 79 -3.11 4.88 -10.52
N ASN A 80 -2.07 5.47 -9.92
CA ASN A 80 -1.19 4.77 -8.99
C ASN A 80 -1.87 4.48 -7.65
N ALA A 81 -2.61 5.43 -7.08
CA ALA A 81 -3.37 5.22 -5.84
C ALA A 81 -4.44 4.14 -6.01
N LEU A 82 -5.22 4.19 -7.10
CA LEU A 82 -6.23 3.18 -7.42
C LEU A 82 -5.58 1.79 -7.54
N PHE A 83 -4.47 1.70 -8.27
CA PHE A 83 -3.75 0.44 -8.42
C PHE A 83 -3.20 -0.11 -7.10
N LEU A 84 -2.67 0.74 -6.22
CA LEU A 84 -2.14 0.30 -4.92
C LEU A 84 -3.26 -0.16 -3.98
N ALA A 85 -4.35 0.60 -3.90
CA ALA A 85 -5.45 0.30 -2.98
C ALA A 85 -6.36 -0.83 -3.47
N PHE A 86 -6.61 -0.92 -4.79
CA PHE A 86 -7.64 -1.78 -5.37
C PHE A 86 -7.13 -2.74 -6.46
N ARG A 87 -5.83 -2.74 -6.81
CA ARG A 87 -5.29 -3.54 -7.93
C ARG A 87 -5.97 -3.30 -9.28
N ASP A 88 -6.58 -2.13 -9.44
CA ASP A 88 -7.35 -1.73 -10.61
C ASP A 88 -7.19 -0.22 -10.78
N ASN A 89 -7.03 0.25 -12.02
CA ASN A 89 -6.95 1.67 -12.35
C ASN A 89 -7.92 2.07 -13.48
N SER A 90 -8.94 1.25 -13.71
CA SER A 90 -9.99 1.49 -14.70
C SER A 90 -10.89 2.67 -14.31
N GLU A 91 -11.49 3.27 -15.33
CA GLU A 91 -12.47 4.34 -15.15
C GLU A 91 -13.68 3.91 -14.32
N ALA A 92 -14.11 2.65 -14.47
CA ALA A 92 -15.23 2.09 -13.70
C ALA A 92 -14.90 2.02 -12.19
N THR A 93 -13.70 1.55 -11.85
CA THR A 93 -13.24 1.51 -10.46
C THR A 93 -13.04 2.91 -9.90
N ARG A 94 -12.47 3.85 -10.69
CA ARG A 94 -12.41 5.27 -10.31
C ARG A 94 -13.79 5.84 -9.98
N ALA A 95 -14.77 5.66 -10.86
CA ALA A 95 -16.12 6.18 -10.67
C ALA A 95 -16.81 5.58 -9.44
N SER A 96 -16.66 4.26 -9.23
CA SER A 96 -17.18 3.56 -8.05
C SER A 96 -16.57 4.07 -6.76
N VAL A 97 -15.23 4.15 -6.69
CA VAL A 97 -14.50 4.66 -5.51
C VAL A 97 -14.89 6.11 -5.23
N ARG A 98 -14.96 6.96 -6.26
CA ARG A 98 -15.40 8.36 -6.12
C ARG A 98 -16.80 8.45 -5.52
N GLN A 99 -17.75 7.66 -6.03
CA GLN A 99 -19.12 7.65 -5.53
C GLN A 99 -19.17 7.22 -4.06
N ARG A 100 -18.48 6.13 -3.72
CA ARG A 100 -18.42 5.57 -2.37
C ARG A 100 -17.76 6.53 -1.36
N LEU A 101 -16.65 7.16 -1.73
CA LEU A 101 -16.06 8.24 -0.93
C LEU A 101 -17.00 9.44 -0.79
N GLY A 102 -17.82 9.73 -1.81
CA GLY A 102 -18.87 10.74 -1.74
C GLY A 102 -19.92 10.44 -0.65
N VAL A 103 -20.29 9.17 -0.49
CA VAL A 103 -21.19 8.70 0.58
C VAL A 103 -20.53 8.88 1.94
N ILE A 104 -19.28 8.40 2.11
CA ILE A 104 -18.56 8.58 3.39
C ILE A 104 -18.46 10.08 3.73
N ARG A 105 -18.09 10.92 2.76
CA ARG A 105 -17.99 12.38 2.96
C ARG A 105 -19.32 13.02 3.37
N SER A 106 -20.46 12.57 2.86
CA SER A 106 -21.76 13.14 3.24
C SER A 106 -22.18 12.76 4.65
N HIS A 107 -21.69 11.63 5.17
CA HIS A 107 -22.10 11.10 6.48
C HIS A 107 -21.07 11.25 7.60
N ILE A 108 -19.80 11.53 7.30
CA ILE A 108 -18.72 11.59 8.30
C ILE A 108 -18.99 12.57 9.45
N ARG A 109 -19.67 13.69 9.19
CA ARG A 109 -20.01 14.69 10.23
C ARG A 109 -21.31 14.41 10.98
N THR A 110 -22.17 13.56 10.42
CA THR A 110 -23.48 13.22 10.96
C THR A 110 -23.52 11.82 11.58
N SER A 111 -22.44 11.06 11.43
CA SER A 111 -22.27 9.76 12.09
C SER A 111 -22.01 9.96 13.59
N THR A 112 -22.47 9.02 14.39
CA THR A 112 -22.26 9.00 15.84
C THR A 112 -20.95 8.29 16.16
N TYR A 113 -20.12 8.93 16.98
CA TYR A 113 -18.86 8.37 17.47
C TYR A 113 -18.98 8.16 18.98
N GLN A 114 -18.50 7.03 19.48
CA GLN A 114 -18.51 6.75 20.91
C GLN A 114 -17.11 6.39 21.37
N CYS A 115 -16.66 6.99 22.48
CA CYS A 115 -15.38 6.62 23.07
C CYS A 115 -15.59 5.45 24.02
N THR A 116 -14.70 4.48 23.95
CA THR A 116 -14.68 3.33 24.87
C THR A 116 -13.28 3.17 25.41
N SER A 117 -13.16 3.20 26.73
CA SER A 117 -11.87 3.07 27.41
C SER A 117 -11.47 1.60 27.58
N SER A 118 -10.18 1.30 27.50
CA SER A 118 -9.66 -0.03 27.80
C SER A 118 -9.90 -0.38 29.28
N GLY A 119 -10.87 -1.25 29.56
CA GLY A 119 -11.13 -1.77 30.90
C GLY A 119 -12.49 -1.41 31.50
N GLU A 120 -13.27 -0.54 30.86
CA GLU A 120 -14.69 -0.38 31.20
C GLU A 120 -15.52 -1.50 30.55
N GLU A 121 -16.63 -1.90 31.19
CA GLU A 121 -17.53 -3.01 30.85
C GLU A 121 -18.24 -2.87 29.47
N GLY A 122 -17.69 -2.06 28.56
CA GLY A 122 -18.11 -1.89 27.17
C GLY A 122 -17.68 -3.09 26.32
N TYR A 123 -18.42 -4.19 26.40
CA TYR A 123 -18.40 -5.37 25.51
C TYR A 123 -17.06 -6.11 25.31
N GLY A 124 -15.94 -5.61 25.83
CA GLY A 124 -14.60 -6.21 25.65
C GLY A 124 -14.09 -6.18 24.20
N LEU A 125 -14.69 -5.36 23.34
CA LEU A 125 -14.41 -5.36 21.89
C LEU A 125 -13.24 -4.47 21.48
N CYS A 126 -12.67 -3.68 22.38
CA CYS A 126 -11.44 -2.90 22.12
C CYS A 126 -10.16 -3.72 22.24
N THR A 127 -10.29 -5.03 22.42
CA THR A 127 -9.19 -5.96 22.40
C THR A 127 -9.57 -7.06 21.41
N SER A 128 -8.69 -7.33 20.45
CA SER A 128 -8.83 -8.46 19.52
C SER A 128 -8.85 -9.77 20.31
N ARG A 129 -9.27 -10.85 19.66
CA ARG A 129 -9.16 -12.20 20.25
C ARG A 129 -7.72 -12.57 20.61
N SER A 130 -6.74 -12.02 19.90
CA SER A 130 -5.31 -12.19 20.14
C SER A 130 -4.74 -11.32 21.27
N GLY A 131 -5.55 -10.48 21.91
CA GLY A 131 -5.11 -9.58 22.99
C GLY A 131 -4.53 -8.25 22.49
N THR A 132 -4.56 -7.99 21.18
CA THR A 132 -4.07 -6.75 20.57
C THR A 132 -5.11 -5.64 20.76
N PRO A 133 -4.72 -4.44 21.21
CA PRO A 133 -5.63 -3.30 21.27
C PRO A 133 -6.16 -2.96 19.87
N ARG A 134 -7.48 -2.89 19.72
CA ARG A 134 -8.12 -2.36 18.51
C ARG A 134 -8.13 -0.83 18.57
N LYS A 135 -8.16 -0.18 17.39
CA LYS A 135 -8.26 1.28 17.28
C LYS A 135 -9.72 1.73 17.24
N ALA A 136 -10.57 0.97 16.54
CA ALA A 136 -12.01 1.23 16.46
C ALA A 136 -12.75 -0.05 16.05
N TYR A 137 -14.09 0.03 16.01
CA TYR A 137 -14.97 -0.95 15.39
C TYR A 137 -16.36 -0.33 15.12
N VAL A 138 -17.13 -0.94 14.22
CA VAL A 138 -18.56 -0.65 14.00
C VAL A 138 -19.40 -1.88 14.37
N LEU A 139 -20.59 -1.65 14.94
CA LEU A 139 -21.58 -2.70 15.17
C LEU A 139 -22.72 -2.58 14.15
N HIS A 140 -22.89 -3.63 13.36
CA HIS A 140 -24.02 -3.77 12.44
C HIS A 140 -25.28 -4.26 13.16
N GLU A 141 -26.44 -3.94 12.60
CA GLU A 141 -27.73 -4.43 13.11
C GLU A 141 -27.77 -5.96 13.12
N GLY A 142 -27.82 -6.56 14.31
CA GLY A 142 -27.99 -8.01 14.50
C GLY A 142 -26.87 -8.74 15.25
N GLU A 143 -25.73 -8.10 15.52
CA GLU A 143 -24.55 -8.79 16.09
C GLU A 143 -24.31 -8.65 17.61
N GLY A 144 -25.19 -7.98 18.36
CA GLY A 144 -25.13 -8.09 19.82
C GLY A 144 -25.94 -7.10 20.64
N SER A 145 -26.57 -7.63 21.68
CA SER A 145 -27.13 -6.97 22.89
C SER A 145 -28.13 -5.83 22.68
N THR A 146 -29.29 -5.90 23.35
CA THR A 146 -30.35 -4.88 23.42
C THR A 146 -29.92 -3.54 24.05
N ARG A 147 -28.62 -3.26 24.18
CA ARG A 147 -28.04 -2.11 24.88
C ARG A 147 -27.08 -1.26 24.04
N VAL A 148 -26.80 -1.62 22.78
CA VAL A 148 -25.99 -0.78 21.87
C VAL A 148 -26.87 -0.22 20.78
N SER A 149 -26.81 1.09 20.55
CA SER A 149 -27.35 1.65 19.31
C SER A 149 -26.51 1.13 18.15
N THR A 150 -27.17 0.40 17.27
CA THR A 150 -26.60 -0.05 16.01
C THR A 150 -26.22 1.17 15.17
N GLY A 151 -25.09 1.11 14.48
CA GLY A 151 -24.65 2.18 13.58
C GLY A 151 -23.85 3.34 14.18
N ASN A 152 -23.16 3.11 15.30
CA ASN A 152 -22.12 4.03 15.78
C ASN A 152 -20.73 3.52 15.41
N VAL A 153 -19.80 4.45 15.27
CA VAL A 153 -18.36 4.19 15.21
C VAL A 153 -17.81 4.20 16.64
N MET A 154 -17.33 3.06 17.11
CA MET A 154 -16.76 2.90 18.45
C MET A 154 -15.25 3.12 18.39
N LEU A 155 -14.73 4.09 19.12
CA LEU A 155 -13.31 4.47 19.13
C LEU A 155 -12.66 3.99 20.42
N CYS A 156 -11.60 3.19 20.29
CA CYS A 156 -10.95 2.51 21.39
C CYS A 156 -9.79 3.34 21.94
N PHE A 157 -9.99 3.92 23.12
CA PHE A 157 -8.96 4.72 23.80
C PHE A 157 -8.15 3.85 24.78
N PRO A 158 -6.82 4.06 24.89
CA PRO A 158 -6.03 5.12 24.24
C PRO A 158 -5.46 4.74 22.86
N ALA A 159 -5.73 3.53 22.35
CA ALA A 159 -5.14 3.03 21.11
C ALA A 159 -5.41 3.96 19.92
N PHE A 160 -6.63 4.46 19.77
CA PHE A 160 -7.01 5.46 18.77
C PHE A 160 -6.21 6.77 18.92
N SER A 161 -6.16 7.35 20.12
CA SER A 161 -5.50 8.64 20.35
C SER A 161 -3.98 8.60 20.25
N ASN A 162 -3.37 7.42 20.35
CA ASN A 162 -1.91 7.26 20.27
C ASN A 162 -1.38 7.33 18.83
N GLU A 163 -2.27 7.24 17.83
CA GLU A 163 -1.93 7.33 16.42
C GLU A 163 -1.69 8.78 15.99
N ALA A 164 -0.94 8.99 14.91
CA ALA A 164 -0.85 10.32 14.32
C ALA A 164 -2.22 10.77 13.77
N LEU A 165 -2.49 12.08 13.72
CA LEU A 165 -3.79 12.61 13.29
C LEU A 165 -4.25 12.07 11.92
N ALA A 166 -3.32 11.87 10.97
CA ALA A 166 -3.64 11.30 9.66
C ALA A 166 -4.04 9.82 9.73
N GLU A 167 -3.51 9.06 10.69
CA GLU A 167 -3.84 7.65 10.94
C GLU A 167 -5.17 7.53 11.70
N GLN A 168 -5.43 8.44 12.65
CA GLN A 168 -6.75 8.59 13.29
C GLN A 168 -7.84 8.89 12.25
N ALA A 169 -7.54 9.82 11.34
CA ALA A 169 -8.42 10.13 10.21
C ALA A 169 -8.63 8.91 9.30
N GLY A 170 -7.59 8.15 8.98
CA GLY A 170 -7.68 6.89 8.24
C GLY A 170 -8.59 5.87 8.93
N THR A 171 -8.45 5.72 10.26
CA THR A 171 -9.32 4.85 11.08
C THR A 171 -10.79 5.26 10.95
N ILE A 172 -11.11 6.55 11.01
CA ILE A 172 -12.49 7.02 10.80
C ILE A 172 -12.99 6.69 9.38
N ILE A 173 -12.16 6.86 8.36
CA ILE A 173 -12.54 6.54 6.97
C ILE A 173 -12.82 5.04 6.82
N HIS A 174 -11.99 4.20 7.43
CA HIS A 174 -12.15 2.74 7.46
C HIS A 174 -13.48 2.33 8.11
N GLU A 175 -13.75 2.80 9.34
CA GLU A 175 -14.99 2.43 10.05
C GLU A 175 -16.25 2.91 9.33
N LEU A 176 -16.21 4.11 8.75
CA LEU A 176 -17.33 4.62 7.96
C LEU A 176 -17.51 3.85 6.65
N ALA A 177 -16.44 3.24 6.10
CA ALA A 177 -16.56 2.35 4.96
C ALA A 177 -17.40 1.13 5.34
N HIS A 178 -17.11 0.45 6.47
CA HIS A 178 -17.97 -0.63 6.97
C HIS A 178 -19.41 -0.18 7.08
N TYR A 179 -19.64 0.92 7.82
CA TYR A 179 -21.00 1.31 8.16
C TYR A 179 -21.83 1.75 6.94
N TRP A 180 -21.28 2.62 6.09
CA TRP A 180 -22.03 3.23 5.00
C TRP A 180 -21.93 2.52 3.65
N LEU A 181 -20.88 1.73 3.45
CA LEU A 181 -20.66 1.01 2.20
C LEU A 181 -20.94 -0.49 2.33
N GLY A 182 -21.12 -1.00 3.56
CA GLY A 182 -21.35 -2.41 3.83
C GLY A 182 -20.21 -3.28 3.31
N VAL A 183 -18.97 -2.82 3.45
CA VAL A 183 -17.75 -3.55 3.08
C VAL A 183 -17.20 -4.29 4.30
N ASP A 184 -16.40 -5.33 4.06
CA ASP A 184 -15.86 -6.19 5.11
C ASP A 184 -14.38 -5.88 5.41
N ASP A 185 -13.87 -6.49 6.48
CA ASP A 185 -12.44 -6.61 6.76
C ASP A 185 -11.89 -7.87 6.09
N THR A 186 -11.83 -7.84 4.75
CA THR A 186 -11.25 -8.97 3.99
C THR A 186 -9.72 -9.06 4.15
N GLY A 187 -9.11 -8.00 4.71
CA GLY A 187 -7.75 -7.98 5.21
C GLY A 187 -7.22 -6.57 5.50
N TYR A 188 -6.18 -6.46 6.32
CA TYR A 188 -5.62 -5.17 6.76
C TYR A 188 -4.30 -4.84 6.08
N PHE A 189 -4.06 -3.57 5.78
CA PHE A 189 -2.73 -3.05 5.47
C PHE A 189 -2.01 -2.71 6.78
N HIS A 190 -0.68 -2.84 6.79
CA HIS A 190 0.15 -2.28 7.86
C HIS A 190 0.29 -0.76 7.72
N ASN A 191 0.91 -0.15 8.74
CA ASN A 191 1.24 1.28 8.78
C ASN A 191 1.86 1.76 7.45
N GLY A 192 1.42 2.93 6.99
CA GLY A 192 1.81 3.45 5.68
C GLY A 192 1.18 2.68 4.49
N CYS A 193 0.08 1.97 4.73
CA CYS A 193 -0.67 1.23 3.73
C CYS A 193 0.16 0.18 2.99
N VAL A 194 0.90 -0.64 3.76
CA VAL A 194 1.68 -1.77 3.26
C VAL A 194 0.87 -3.04 3.27
N GLU A 195 0.88 -3.76 2.16
CA GLU A 195 0.17 -5.03 2.06
C GLU A 195 0.72 -5.99 3.08
N SER A 196 -0.13 -6.55 3.92
CA SER A 196 0.27 -7.55 4.89
C SER A 196 0.05 -8.95 4.32
N ARG A 197 0.78 -9.92 4.86
CA ARG A 197 0.80 -11.30 4.36
C ARG A 197 -0.53 -11.98 4.64
N ARG A 198 -1.05 -12.74 3.66
CA ARG A 198 -2.21 -13.59 3.90
C ARG A 198 -1.80 -14.84 4.69
N PRO A 199 -2.48 -15.18 5.81
CA PRO A 199 -2.15 -16.38 6.57
C PRO A 199 -2.31 -17.65 5.72
N GLU A 200 -1.45 -18.64 5.96
CA GLU A 200 -1.38 -19.90 5.19
C GLU A 200 -2.50 -20.87 5.52
N ALA A 201 -3.00 -20.83 6.76
CA ALA A 201 -4.00 -21.76 7.26
C ALA A 201 -5.21 -21.01 7.81
N ALA A 202 -6.40 -21.56 7.56
CA ALA A 202 -7.66 -21.09 8.15
C ALA A 202 -7.77 -21.33 9.68
N THR A 203 -6.71 -21.88 10.29
CA THR A 203 -6.61 -22.14 11.73
C THR A 203 -5.58 -21.23 12.41
N ASP A 204 -4.97 -20.30 11.66
CA ASP A 204 -4.10 -19.28 12.24
C ASP A 204 -5.00 -18.27 12.94
N GLU A 205 -5.11 -18.37 14.28
CA GLU A 205 -6.04 -17.59 15.11
C GLU A 205 -5.86 -16.06 14.97
N SER A 206 -4.80 -15.62 14.28
CA SER A 206 -4.61 -14.26 13.75
C SER A 206 -5.54 -13.88 12.59
N HIS A 207 -6.68 -14.56 12.40
CA HIS A 207 -7.68 -14.23 11.36
C HIS A 207 -8.20 -12.78 11.40
N GLU A 208 -8.14 -12.13 12.56
CA GLU A 208 -8.40 -10.69 12.71
C GLU A 208 -7.28 -9.80 12.14
N ASP A 209 -6.21 -10.40 11.60
CA ASP A 209 -5.07 -9.80 10.89
C ASP A 209 -4.91 -10.44 9.50
N SER A 210 -6.01 -10.81 8.83
CA SER A 210 -5.92 -11.36 7.48
C SER A 210 -5.24 -10.35 6.55
N GLY A 211 -4.22 -10.76 5.81
CA GLY A 211 -3.48 -9.82 4.98
C GLY A 211 -4.05 -9.62 3.59
N THR A 212 -3.80 -8.43 3.02
CA THR A 212 -4.30 -8.03 1.69
C THR A 212 -3.48 -8.58 0.53
N GLU A 213 -2.40 -9.31 0.84
CA GLU A 213 -1.53 -9.95 -0.14
C GLU A 213 -2.33 -10.81 -1.14
N GLY A 214 -2.14 -10.54 -2.43
CA GLY A 214 -2.71 -11.36 -3.50
C GLY A 214 -4.21 -11.17 -3.75
N ASP A 215 -4.89 -10.32 -2.97
CA ASP A 215 -6.32 -10.07 -3.16
C ASP A 215 -6.62 -9.46 -4.54
N ALA A 216 -7.65 -10.02 -5.18
CA ALA A 216 -8.14 -9.55 -6.46
C ALA A 216 -8.89 -8.21 -6.31
N PRO A 217 -9.06 -7.43 -7.40
CA PRO A 217 -9.73 -6.14 -7.35
C PRO A 217 -11.13 -6.15 -6.73
N ALA A 218 -11.92 -7.20 -7.01
CA ALA A 218 -13.27 -7.33 -6.46
C ALA A 218 -13.25 -7.44 -4.92
N THR A 219 -12.32 -8.22 -4.36
CA THR A 219 -12.13 -8.35 -2.91
C THR A 219 -11.75 -7.00 -2.30
N ARG A 220 -10.81 -6.28 -2.93
CA ARG A 220 -10.36 -4.98 -2.43
C ARG A 220 -11.41 -3.86 -2.52
N LEU A 221 -12.28 -3.90 -3.53
CA LEU A 221 -13.44 -3.00 -3.57
C LEU A 221 -14.42 -3.24 -2.43
N PHE A 222 -14.38 -4.43 -1.83
CA PHE A 222 -15.18 -4.83 -0.67
C PHE A 222 -14.36 -4.83 0.64
N ASN A 223 -13.22 -4.14 0.66
CA ASN A 223 -12.36 -3.98 1.84
C ASN A 223 -12.43 -2.54 2.36
N ALA A 224 -12.74 -2.33 3.63
CA ALA A 224 -12.74 -1.02 4.27
C ALA A 224 -11.36 -0.33 4.21
N ASP A 225 -10.28 -1.07 4.48
CA ASP A 225 -8.95 -0.49 4.56
C ASP A 225 -8.40 -0.03 3.20
N SER A 226 -8.88 -0.64 2.10
CA SER A 226 -8.59 -0.15 0.75
C SER A 226 -9.08 1.29 0.52
N TYR A 227 -10.21 1.70 1.11
CA TYR A 227 -10.70 3.09 0.99
C TYR A 227 -9.85 4.06 1.83
N SER A 228 -9.54 3.68 3.07
CA SER A 228 -8.63 4.44 3.93
C SER A 228 -7.28 4.65 3.25
N CYS A 229 -6.69 3.57 2.72
CA CYS A 229 -5.41 3.62 2.06
C CYS A 229 -5.42 4.38 0.74
N PHE A 230 -6.48 4.27 -0.05
CA PHE A 230 -6.63 5.10 -1.25
C PHE A 230 -6.60 6.60 -0.92
N VAL A 231 -7.32 7.02 0.12
CA VAL A 231 -7.32 8.42 0.56
C VAL A 231 -5.94 8.81 1.11
N HIS A 232 -5.29 7.95 1.89
CA HIS A 232 -3.94 8.17 2.39
C HIS A 232 -2.92 8.37 1.24
N PHE A 233 -2.94 7.52 0.21
CA PHE A 233 -2.05 7.64 -0.94
C PHE A 233 -2.17 8.98 -1.66
N LEU A 234 -3.38 9.52 -1.78
CA LEU A 234 -3.62 10.80 -2.46
C LEU A 234 -3.33 12.04 -1.62
N THR A 235 -3.37 11.92 -0.29
CA THR A 235 -3.37 13.10 0.59
C THR A 235 -2.17 13.20 1.51
N VAL A 236 -1.48 12.08 1.76
CA VAL A 236 -0.35 11.99 2.69
C VAL A 236 0.92 11.55 1.96
N MET A 237 0.83 10.53 1.10
CA MET A 237 2.00 9.97 0.44
C MET A 237 2.56 10.90 -0.65
N PRO A 238 3.89 11.17 -0.68
CA PRO A 238 4.50 11.91 -1.78
C PRO A 238 4.27 11.23 -3.14
N PRO A 239 3.90 11.98 -4.21
CA PRO A 239 3.61 11.38 -5.53
C PRO A 239 4.73 10.50 -6.09
N ALA A 240 6.00 10.89 -5.91
CA ALA A 240 7.15 10.12 -6.37
C ALA A 240 7.26 8.76 -5.65
N ALA A 241 7.03 8.73 -4.33
CA ALA A 241 7.04 7.50 -3.55
C ALA A 241 5.91 6.57 -3.97
N MET A 242 4.71 7.12 -4.18
CA MET A 242 3.56 6.38 -4.68
C MET A 242 3.81 5.77 -6.07
N THR A 243 4.38 6.53 -7.01
CA THR A 243 4.73 6.03 -8.34
C THR A 243 5.75 4.90 -8.27
N ALA A 244 6.84 5.08 -7.50
CA ALA A 244 7.86 4.04 -7.33
C ALA A 244 7.28 2.75 -6.73
N ARG A 245 6.39 2.90 -5.75
CA ARG A 245 5.71 1.79 -5.11
C ARG A 245 4.77 1.04 -6.06
N ALA A 246 3.96 1.78 -6.82
CA ALA A 246 3.06 1.20 -7.81
C ALA A 246 3.84 0.44 -8.89
N ALA A 247 4.95 1.00 -9.38
CA ALA A 247 5.85 0.34 -10.33
C ALA A 247 6.42 -0.98 -9.77
N GLY A 248 6.81 -0.99 -8.49
CA GLY A 248 7.25 -2.20 -7.80
C GLY A 248 6.21 -3.31 -7.86
N TYR A 249 4.96 -3.03 -7.51
CA TYR A 249 3.88 -4.03 -7.55
C TYR A 249 3.40 -4.41 -8.96
N ARG A 250 3.67 -3.58 -9.97
CA ARG A 250 3.51 -3.95 -11.40
C ARG A 250 4.63 -4.84 -11.92
N GLY A 251 5.68 -5.02 -11.12
CA GLY A 251 6.85 -5.82 -11.48
C GLY A 251 7.86 -5.08 -12.35
N ASP A 252 7.73 -3.76 -12.50
CA ASP A 252 8.60 -2.94 -13.36
C ASP A 252 10.04 -2.95 -12.86
N ASN A 253 10.22 -3.04 -11.55
CA ASN A 253 11.54 -3.02 -10.89
C ASN A 253 12.17 -4.40 -10.74
N LEU A 254 11.50 -5.47 -11.20
CA LEU A 254 12.00 -6.83 -11.02
C LEU A 254 13.20 -7.11 -11.92
N SER A 255 14.24 -7.69 -11.34
CA SER A 255 15.45 -8.12 -12.06
C SER A 255 16.07 -9.35 -11.41
N ILE A 256 16.85 -10.12 -12.17
CA ILE A 256 17.55 -11.28 -11.61
C ILE A 256 18.95 -10.84 -11.16
N GLY A 257 19.21 -11.01 -9.87
CA GLY A 257 20.52 -10.84 -9.23
C GLY A 257 21.27 -12.16 -9.11
N SER A 258 22.59 -12.05 -8.94
CA SER A 258 23.45 -13.17 -8.53
C SER A 258 24.63 -12.63 -7.73
N PRO A 259 24.58 -12.64 -6.38
CA PRO A 259 25.61 -12.03 -5.53
C PRO A 259 26.98 -12.70 -5.71
N ASN A 260 27.00 -13.99 -6.06
CA ASN A 260 28.22 -14.79 -6.21
C ASN A 260 28.67 -14.89 -7.68
N GLY A 261 28.20 -13.98 -8.55
CA GLY A 261 28.59 -13.92 -9.96
C GLY A 261 27.70 -14.73 -10.90
N ARG A 262 27.90 -14.57 -12.21
CA ARG A 262 27.02 -15.12 -13.27
C ARG A 262 27.57 -16.38 -13.93
N THR A 263 28.59 -17.00 -13.32
CA THR A 263 29.24 -18.20 -13.86
C THR A 263 28.75 -19.43 -13.11
N ILE A 264 28.16 -20.38 -13.84
CA ILE A 264 27.79 -21.68 -13.32
C ILE A 264 28.97 -22.63 -13.58
N TYR A 265 29.68 -22.98 -12.51
CA TYR A 265 30.73 -23.99 -12.57
C TYR A 265 30.13 -25.40 -12.56
N THR A 266 30.61 -26.30 -13.42
CA THR A 266 30.08 -27.68 -13.47
C THR A 266 30.44 -28.50 -12.24
N GLU A 267 31.49 -28.09 -11.52
CA GLU A 267 31.87 -28.62 -10.21
C GLU A 267 31.80 -27.48 -9.18
N THR A 268 31.31 -27.76 -7.98
CA THR A 268 31.20 -26.75 -6.93
C THR A 268 31.36 -27.38 -5.55
N THR A 269 32.04 -26.66 -4.65
CA THR A 269 32.17 -27.01 -3.23
C THR A 269 30.81 -26.90 -2.54
N TYR A 270 30.08 -25.82 -2.80
CA TYR A 270 28.74 -25.60 -2.29
C TYR A 270 27.71 -25.80 -3.38
N GLU A 271 26.76 -26.70 -3.15
CA GLU A 271 25.75 -27.04 -4.16
C GLU A 271 24.94 -25.83 -4.64
N GLU A 272 24.74 -24.85 -3.76
CA GLU A 272 23.95 -23.65 -4.02
C GLU A 272 24.66 -22.61 -4.92
N ASP A 273 25.98 -22.71 -5.17
CA ASP A 273 26.74 -21.66 -5.84
C ASP A 273 26.82 -21.81 -7.37
N PRO A 274 26.43 -20.80 -8.19
CA PRO A 274 25.91 -19.49 -7.78
C PRO A 274 24.41 -19.53 -7.44
N ILE A 275 24.03 -18.70 -6.46
CA ILE A 275 22.64 -18.42 -6.12
C ILE A 275 22.13 -17.29 -7.01
N PHE A 276 20.95 -17.48 -7.58
CA PHE A 276 20.21 -16.45 -8.29
C PHE A 276 19.02 -16.01 -7.46
N ASN A 277 18.77 -14.71 -7.41
CA ASN A 277 17.67 -14.11 -6.67
C ASN A 277 16.84 -13.21 -7.59
N ILE A 278 15.58 -13.00 -7.24
CA ILE A 278 14.78 -11.93 -7.84
C ILE A 278 14.88 -10.69 -6.95
N ASP A 279 15.39 -9.60 -7.50
CA ASP A 279 15.50 -8.29 -6.86
C ASP A 279 14.29 -7.42 -7.19
N GLY A 280 14.07 -6.38 -6.39
CA GLY A 280 13.05 -5.35 -6.65
C GLY A 280 11.63 -5.76 -6.29
N ILE A 281 11.44 -6.87 -5.57
CA ILE A 281 10.14 -7.22 -4.97
C ILE A 281 9.78 -6.10 -3.97
N PRO A 282 8.55 -5.54 -4.00
CA PRO A 282 8.11 -4.57 -3.00
C PRO A 282 8.37 -5.08 -1.59
N ASP A 283 9.19 -4.33 -0.84
CA ASP A 283 9.64 -4.75 0.47
C ASP A 283 8.56 -4.52 1.54
N MET A 284 8.60 -5.35 2.56
CA MET A 284 7.90 -5.14 3.83
C MET A 284 8.95 -4.71 4.84
N ASP A 285 8.65 -3.73 5.68
CA ASP A 285 9.51 -3.39 6.81
C ASP A 285 9.78 -4.68 7.64
N ASN A 286 11.04 -5.12 7.65
CA ASN A 286 11.64 -6.06 8.60
C ASN A 286 11.20 -7.54 8.63
N HIS A 287 10.58 -8.10 7.59
CA HIS A 287 10.22 -9.53 7.59
C HIS A 287 10.83 -10.34 6.44
N ARG A 288 11.21 -11.59 6.74
CA ARG A 288 11.82 -12.58 5.81
C ARG A 288 10.91 -13.01 4.65
N PHE A 289 9.73 -12.43 4.51
CA PHE A 289 8.69 -12.84 3.56
C PHE A 289 8.11 -11.61 2.86
N HIS A 290 8.03 -11.65 1.54
CA HIS A 290 7.49 -10.56 0.74
C HIS A 290 5.97 -10.68 0.62
N ALA A 291 5.22 -9.72 1.17
CA ALA A 291 3.75 -9.69 1.09
C ALA A 291 3.25 -9.05 -0.22
N SER A 292 3.85 -9.41 -1.36
CA SER A 292 3.49 -8.85 -2.67
C SER A 292 2.45 -9.66 -3.42
N GLY A 293 2.20 -10.91 -3.00
CA GLY A 293 1.36 -11.86 -3.70
C GLY A 293 1.96 -12.35 -5.02
N MET A 294 3.18 -11.92 -5.34
CA MET A 294 3.92 -12.41 -6.50
C MET A 294 4.37 -13.85 -6.29
N ARG A 295 4.28 -14.66 -7.34
CA ARG A 295 4.77 -16.04 -7.34
C ARG A 295 5.83 -16.21 -8.41
N PHE A 296 6.86 -16.99 -8.11
CA PHE A 296 8.04 -17.12 -8.93
C PHE A 296 8.20 -18.55 -9.43
N ARG A 297 8.59 -18.68 -10.70
CA ARG A 297 8.94 -19.94 -11.35
C ARG A 297 10.26 -19.78 -12.07
N TRP A 298 11.18 -20.70 -11.81
CA TRP A 298 12.55 -20.60 -12.31
C TRP A 298 12.96 -21.76 -13.19
N PHE A 299 13.82 -21.46 -14.16
CA PHE A 299 14.50 -22.46 -14.96
C PHE A 299 15.76 -21.89 -15.61
N LEU A 300 16.70 -22.78 -15.94
CA LEU A 300 17.84 -22.47 -16.79
C LEU A 300 17.49 -22.91 -18.22
N LEU A 301 17.58 -21.99 -19.17
CA LEU A 301 17.47 -22.30 -20.60
C LEU A 301 18.88 -22.40 -21.19
N ALA A 302 19.27 -23.58 -21.66
CA ALA A 302 20.57 -23.77 -22.31
C ALA A 302 20.47 -24.82 -23.42
N ASP A 303 21.08 -24.53 -24.57
CA ASP A 303 21.02 -25.38 -25.77
C ASP A 303 19.58 -25.80 -26.15
N GLY A 304 18.66 -24.84 -26.14
CA GLY A 304 17.24 -25.08 -26.42
C GLY A 304 16.49 -25.94 -25.38
N THR A 305 17.16 -26.38 -24.31
CA THR A 305 16.60 -27.23 -23.25
C THR A 305 16.30 -26.44 -22.00
N GLN A 306 15.12 -26.66 -21.40
CA GLN A 306 14.76 -26.11 -20.10
C GLN A 306 15.19 -27.07 -18.98
N PHE A 307 16.07 -26.60 -18.11
CA PHE A 307 16.51 -27.31 -16.92
C PHE A 307 15.83 -26.75 -15.66
N LYS A 308 15.32 -27.66 -14.83
CA LYS A 308 14.77 -27.31 -13.51
C LYS A 308 15.89 -26.83 -12.59
N MET A 309 15.69 -25.64 -12.01
CA MET A 309 16.54 -25.12 -10.93
C MET A 309 16.05 -25.65 -9.58
N MET A 310 16.72 -25.40 -8.47
CA MET A 310 16.28 -25.79 -7.12
C MET A 310 16.02 -24.53 -6.31
N SER A 311 14.93 -24.48 -5.55
CA SER A 311 14.71 -23.39 -4.59
C SER A 311 15.50 -23.69 -3.34
N ARG A 312 16.06 -22.65 -2.74
CA ARG A 312 16.78 -22.73 -1.47
C ARG A 312 15.85 -23.04 -0.30
N HIS A 313 14.58 -22.65 -0.41
CA HIS A 313 13.57 -22.83 0.63
C HIS A 313 12.70 -24.07 0.42
N ASP A 314 12.52 -24.50 -0.84
CA ASP A 314 11.82 -25.74 -1.19
C ASP A 314 12.48 -26.45 -2.39
N PRO A 315 13.40 -27.40 -2.14
CA PRO A 315 14.09 -28.14 -3.19
C PRO A 315 13.15 -28.90 -4.14
N ALA A 316 11.93 -29.23 -3.73
CA ALA A 316 11.04 -30.08 -4.52
C ALA A 316 10.29 -29.31 -5.63
N ALA A 317 10.04 -28.00 -5.48
CA ALA A 317 8.95 -27.34 -6.21
C ALA A 317 9.32 -26.16 -7.13
N SER A 318 10.55 -25.63 -7.15
CA SER A 318 11.02 -24.45 -7.95
C SER A 318 10.45 -24.23 -9.39
N HIS A 319 10.10 -25.30 -10.08
CA HIS A 319 9.48 -25.31 -11.40
C HIS A 319 7.98 -24.97 -11.42
N LEU A 320 7.35 -24.86 -10.25
CA LEU A 320 6.00 -24.39 -10.02
C LEU A 320 6.05 -22.94 -9.55
N PHE A 321 4.96 -22.20 -9.76
CA PHE A 321 4.82 -20.86 -9.22
C PHE A 321 4.66 -20.92 -7.70
N ASP A 322 5.62 -20.37 -6.97
CA ASP A 322 5.55 -20.26 -5.52
C ASP A 322 6.14 -18.93 -5.05
N ARG A 323 5.59 -18.39 -3.96
CA ARG A 323 6.06 -17.13 -3.37
C ARG A 323 7.40 -17.30 -2.66
N ASP A 324 7.73 -18.49 -2.19
CA ASP A 324 8.97 -18.77 -1.46
C ASP A 324 10.15 -19.06 -2.40
N HIS A 325 9.91 -19.12 -3.71
CA HIS A 325 10.95 -19.31 -4.72
C HIS A 325 11.66 -18.00 -5.09
N THR A 326 12.08 -17.19 -4.11
CA THR A 326 12.79 -15.92 -4.37
C THR A 326 14.27 -16.13 -4.66
N GLN A 327 14.82 -17.27 -4.23
CA GLN A 327 16.22 -17.68 -4.40
C GLN A 327 16.31 -19.09 -4.96
N VAL A 328 17.10 -19.27 -6.02
CA VAL A 328 17.30 -20.56 -6.69
C VAL A 328 18.76 -20.80 -7.06
N TYR A 329 19.10 -22.07 -7.29
CA TYR A 329 20.42 -22.50 -7.75
C TYR A 329 20.33 -23.65 -8.76
N VAL A 330 21.44 -23.95 -9.43
CA VAL A 330 21.53 -25.09 -10.37
C VAL A 330 22.03 -26.33 -9.63
N SER A 331 21.24 -27.40 -9.61
CA SER A 331 21.58 -28.65 -8.91
C SER A 331 22.80 -29.35 -9.51
N ARG A 332 23.44 -30.23 -8.72
CA ARG A 332 24.54 -31.08 -9.19
C ARG A 332 24.16 -31.93 -10.40
N THR A 333 22.93 -32.45 -10.43
CA THR A 333 22.43 -33.25 -11.56
C THR A 333 22.41 -32.44 -12.86
N VAL A 334 21.89 -31.21 -12.82
CA VAL A 334 21.88 -30.35 -14.00
C VAL A 334 23.30 -29.98 -14.43
N ARG A 335 24.19 -29.65 -13.48
CA ARG A 335 25.60 -29.36 -13.78
C ARG A 335 26.32 -30.51 -14.48
N GLY A 336 26.07 -31.75 -14.05
CA GLY A 336 26.59 -32.94 -14.74
C GLY A 336 26.13 -33.01 -16.19
N ILE A 337 24.83 -32.78 -16.45
CA ILE A 337 24.29 -32.76 -17.81
C ILE A 337 24.92 -31.63 -18.66
N LEU A 338 25.10 -30.44 -18.09
CA LEU A 338 25.75 -29.32 -18.78
C LEU A 338 27.20 -29.67 -19.15
N ALA A 339 27.94 -30.31 -18.24
CA ALA A 339 29.31 -30.75 -18.46
C ALA A 339 29.41 -31.83 -19.55
N ASP A 340 28.55 -32.85 -19.47
CA ASP A 340 28.54 -33.98 -20.40
C ASP A 340 28.18 -33.54 -21.82
N ARG A 341 27.32 -32.52 -21.95
CA ARG A 341 26.91 -31.94 -23.23
C ARG A 341 27.85 -30.84 -23.74
N GLY A 342 28.85 -30.43 -22.96
CA GLY A 342 29.77 -29.35 -23.33
C GLY A 342 29.09 -27.99 -23.51
N ILE A 343 28.02 -27.73 -22.77
CA ILE A 343 27.28 -26.46 -22.84
C ILE A 343 28.06 -25.37 -22.10
N THR A 344 28.31 -24.23 -22.76
CA THR A 344 29.16 -23.14 -22.22
C THR A 344 28.43 -21.84 -21.91
N SER A 345 27.14 -21.75 -22.25
CA SER A 345 26.32 -20.55 -22.01
C SER A 345 24.85 -20.91 -21.87
N GLY A 346 24.09 -20.03 -21.22
CA GLY A 346 22.65 -20.17 -21.07
C GLY A 346 22.01 -18.90 -20.54
N GLU A 347 20.72 -19.00 -20.20
CA GLU A 347 19.96 -17.94 -19.57
C GLU A 347 19.21 -18.46 -18.35
N VAL A 348 19.42 -17.82 -17.20
CA VAL A 348 18.53 -18.02 -16.06
C VAL A 348 17.27 -17.22 -16.32
N VAL A 349 16.12 -17.89 -16.26
CA VAL A 349 14.81 -17.30 -16.52
C VAL A 349 13.97 -17.38 -15.27
N CYS A 350 13.43 -16.23 -14.86
CA CYS A 350 12.40 -16.13 -13.83
C CYS A 350 11.10 -15.67 -14.48
N ARG A 351 10.06 -16.47 -14.34
CA ARG A 351 8.69 -16.06 -14.62
C ARG A 351 8.06 -15.63 -13.32
N VAL A 352 7.50 -14.43 -13.30
CA VAL A 352 6.81 -13.86 -12.15
C VAL A 352 5.34 -13.74 -12.49
N MET A 353 4.51 -14.47 -11.76
CA MET A 353 3.07 -14.31 -11.80
C MET A 353 2.69 -13.20 -10.81
N LEU A 354 2.18 -12.11 -11.34
CA LEU A 354 1.61 -11.02 -10.55
C LEU A 354 0.22 -11.44 -10.04
N PRO A 355 -0.22 -10.92 -8.88
CA PRO A 355 -1.60 -11.06 -8.43
C PRO A 355 -2.61 -10.65 -9.51
N PRO A 356 -3.88 -11.09 -9.42
CA PRO A 356 -4.93 -10.59 -10.30
C PRO A 356 -4.99 -9.06 -10.23
N GLN A 357 -4.92 -8.42 -11.40
CA GLN A 357 -4.96 -6.96 -11.55
C GLN A 357 -5.92 -6.67 -12.69
N ASN A 358 -6.77 -5.67 -12.56
CA ASN A 358 -7.61 -5.23 -13.67
C ASN A 358 -6.92 -4.07 -14.39
N LEU A 359 -5.93 -4.41 -15.21
CA LEU A 359 -5.27 -3.48 -16.12
C LEU A 359 -5.93 -3.62 -17.49
N ALA A 360 -6.61 -2.56 -17.95
CA ALA A 360 -7.29 -2.53 -19.25
C ALA A 360 -8.36 -3.63 -19.47
N GLY A 361 -9.04 -4.09 -18.40
CA GLY A 361 -10.15 -5.05 -18.50
C GLY A 361 -9.73 -6.52 -18.52
N ASN A 362 -8.43 -6.83 -18.39
CA ASN A 362 -7.94 -8.19 -18.24
C ASN A 362 -7.89 -8.57 -16.76
N THR A 363 -8.51 -9.67 -16.36
CA THR A 363 -8.50 -10.20 -14.98
C THR A 363 -7.57 -11.40 -14.81
N ASP A 364 -6.94 -11.88 -15.89
CA ASP A 364 -6.04 -13.03 -15.84
C ASP A 364 -4.72 -12.66 -15.13
N PRO A 365 -4.10 -13.62 -14.42
CA PRO A 365 -2.78 -13.41 -13.85
C PRO A 365 -1.77 -12.98 -14.92
N VAL A 366 -1.13 -11.84 -14.72
CA VAL A 366 -0.07 -11.35 -15.62
C VAL A 366 1.21 -12.10 -15.29
N VAL A 367 1.80 -12.76 -16.27
CA VAL A 367 3.11 -13.40 -16.15
C VAL A 367 4.15 -12.55 -16.88
N ILE A 368 5.08 -11.97 -16.12
CA ILE A 368 6.24 -11.27 -16.67
C ILE A 368 7.46 -12.21 -16.65
N GLU A 369 8.33 -12.06 -17.64
CA GLU A 369 9.56 -12.84 -17.74
C GLU A 369 10.77 -11.94 -17.55
N ARG A 370 11.74 -12.42 -16.78
CA ARG A 370 13.07 -11.81 -16.61
C ARG A 370 14.11 -12.85 -17.00
N ARG A 371 15.18 -12.38 -17.63
CA ARG A 371 16.25 -13.21 -18.16
C ARG A 371 17.60 -12.65 -17.74
N LEU A 372 18.51 -13.55 -17.39
CA LEU A 372 19.90 -13.23 -17.05
C LEU A 372 20.83 -14.15 -17.84
N PRO A 373 21.62 -13.60 -18.78
CA PRO A 373 22.67 -14.37 -19.45
C PRO A 373 23.71 -14.85 -18.43
N VAL A 374 24.12 -16.10 -18.57
CA VAL A 374 25.10 -16.76 -17.69
C VAL A 374 26.15 -17.51 -18.51
N SER A 375 27.36 -17.56 -17.97
CA SER A 375 28.44 -18.40 -18.49
C SER A 375 28.42 -19.75 -17.79
N ILE A 376 28.72 -20.83 -18.51
CA ILE A 376 28.86 -22.16 -17.94
C ILE A 376 30.32 -22.60 -18.14
N ALA A 377 31.03 -22.80 -17.04
CA ALA A 377 32.45 -23.12 -17.04
C ALA A 377 32.68 -24.55 -16.54
N ARG A 378 33.52 -25.30 -17.24
CA ARG A 378 33.91 -26.65 -16.82
C ARG A 378 34.89 -26.59 -15.65
N GLY A 379 34.69 -27.45 -14.67
CA GLY A 379 35.54 -27.56 -13.47
C GLY A 379 35.01 -26.76 -12.28
N MET A 380 35.86 -26.58 -11.27
CA MET A 380 35.55 -25.85 -10.03
C MET A 380 35.73 -24.35 -10.17
N ASP A 381 35.01 -23.60 -9.33
CA ASP A 381 35.25 -22.18 -9.12
C ASP A 381 36.71 -21.95 -8.66
N PRO A 382 37.52 -21.15 -9.39
CA PRO A 382 38.93 -20.93 -9.08
C PRO A 382 39.16 -20.26 -7.71
N PHE A 383 38.14 -19.63 -7.13
CA PHE A 383 38.23 -19.00 -5.81
C PHE A 383 37.84 -19.94 -4.65
N ASN A 384 37.29 -21.12 -4.95
CA ASN A 384 36.84 -22.12 -3.97
C ASN A 384 37.64 -23.44 -4.05
N ALA A 385 38.78 -23.47 -4.75
CA ALA A 385 39.65 -24.63 -4.76
C ALA A 385 40.22 -24.87 -3.34
N PRO A 386 40.11 -26.09 -2.78
CA PRO A 386 40.75 -26.41 -1.51
C PRO A 386 42.26 -26.16 -1.64
N ILE A 387 42.80 -25.33 -0.75
CA ILE A 387 44.23 -25.03 -0.65
C ILE A 387 45.02 -26.29 -0.31
#